data_AF-A0A531MKS8-F1
#
_entry.id   AF-A0A531MKS8-F1
#
_cell.length_a   1.000
_cell.length_b   1.000
_cell.length_c   1.000
_cell.angle_alpha   90.00
_cell.angle_beta   90.00
_cell.angle_gamma   90.00
#
_symmetry.space_group_name_H-M   'P 1'
#
loop_
_entity.id
_entity.type
_entity.pdbx_description
1 polymer ?
#
loop_
_entity_poly.entity_id
_entity_poly.type
_entity_poly.pdbx_seq_one_letter_code
_entity_poly.pdbx_strand_id
1 'polypeptide(L)'
;EELLTNIMLYIAPASFVTATWIYYGSRLEESRMLPAGTRIQVPTGVAAFPDPVFLPPPRSFAEKTYNIVHWTDMPRGGHFAALEEPELMLADLRAFIATVSGARS
;
A
#
# COMPACT_ATOMS: atom_id res chain seq x y z
N GLU A 1 4.90 12.05 -20.63
CA GLU A 1 6.35 11.84 -20.35
C GLU A 1 6.57 10.92 -19.15
N GLU A 2 5.80 11.04 -18.08
CA GLU A 2 5.90 10.20 -16.86
C GLU A 2 5.95 8.69 -17.11
N LEU A 3 5.10 8.17 -18.01
CA LEU A 3 5.10 6.75 -18.37
C LEU A 3 6.43 6.31 -19.00
N LEU A 4 6.99 7.12 -19.91
CA LEU A 4 8.27 6.82 -20.55
C LEU A 4 9.41 6.91 -19.52
N THR A 5 9.38 7.90 -18.63
CA THR A 5 10.34 8.00 -17.53
C THR A 5 10.28 6.74 -16.66
N ASN A 6 9.09 6.28 -16.27
CA ASN A 6 8.91 5.08 -15.47
C ASN A 6 9.47 3.84 -16.20
N ILE A 7 9.14 3.66 -17.48
CA ILE A 7 9.67 2.56 -18.32
C ILE A 7 11.20 2.62 -18.38
N MET A 8 11.79 3.80 -18.54
CA MET A 8 13.24 3.95 -18.64
C MET A 8 13.97 3.63 -17.33
N LEU A 9 13.32 3.75 -16.17
CA LEU A 9 13.88 3.28 -14.89
C LEU A 9 14.07 1.76 -14.85
N TYR A 10 13.36 1.00 -15.69
CA TYR A 10 13.56 -0.45 -15.84
C TYR A 10 14.55 -0.80 -16.96
N ILE A 11 14.52 -0.05 -18.07
CA ILE A 11 15.34 -0.34 -19.26
C ILE A 11 16.79 0.10 -19.08
N ALA A 12 17.02 1.37 -18.70
CA ALA A 12 18.37 1.94 -18.65
C ALA A 12 19.33 1.18 -17.71
N PRO A 13 18.92 0.76 -16.50
CA PRO A 13 19.77 -0.06 -15.62
C PRO A 13 19.62 -1.58 -15.88
N ALA A 14 18.89 -2.01 -16.92
CA ALA A 14 18.59 -3.41 -17.22
C ALA A 14 17.98 -4.19 -16.03
N SER A 15 17.08 -3.55 -15.27
CA SER A 15 16.52 -4.09 -14.03
C SER A 15 15.21 -4.84 -14.20
N PHE A 16 14.69 -4.96 -15.44
CA PHE A 16 13.41 -5.65 -15.69
C PHE A 16 13.35 -7.05 -15.08
N VAL A 17 14.38 -7.88 -15.31
CA VAL A 17 14.41 -9.26 -14.79
C VAL A 17 14.50 -9.28 -13.27
N THR A 18 15.42 -8.51 -12.68
CA THR A 18 15.65 -8.52 -11.23
C THR A 18 14.46 -7.94 -10.46
N ALA A 19 13.73 -6.96 -11.01
CA ALA A 19 12.50 -6.44 -10.42
C ALA A 19 11.39 -7.51 -10.30
N THR A 20 11.38 -8.52 -11.18
CA THR A 20 10.40 -9.62 -11.12
C THR A 20 10.73 -10.70 -10.08
N TRP A 21 11.93 -10.71 -9.51
CA TRP A 21 12.35 -11.75 -8.57
C TRP A 21 11.47 -11.82 -7.31
N ILE A 22 10.86 -10.69 -6.91
CA ILE A 22 9.91 -10.66 -5.79
C ILE A 22 8.75 -11.64 -5.99
N TYR A 23 8.27 -11.84 -7.23
CA TYR A 23 7.18 -12.78 -7.52
C TYR A 23 7.62 -14.23 -7.36
N TYR A 24 8.85 -14.54 -7.80
CA TYR A 24 9.43 -15.86 -7.67
C TYR A 24 9.76 -16.19 -6.22
N GLY A 25 10.41 -15.27 -5.50
CA GLY A 25 10.71 -15.39 -4.07
C GLY A 25 9.44 -15.55 -3.23
N SER A 26 8.43 -14.71 -3.46
CA SER A 26 7.12 -14.83 -2.80
C SER A 26 6.46 -16.19 -2.97
N ARG A 27 6.65 -16.83 -4.13
CA ARG A 27 6.16 -18.19 -4.38
C ARG A 27 6.96 -19.24 -3.61
N LEU A 28 8.28 -19.14 -3.57
CA LEU A 28 9.16 -20.09 -2.89
C LEU A 28 9.03 -20.01 -1.36
N GLU A 29 8.85 -18.81 -0.83
CA GLU A 29 8.76 -18.56 0.61
C GLU A 29 7.32 -18.63 1.14
N GLU A 30 6.34 -18.85 0.26
CA GLU A 30 4.91 -18.87 0.59
C GLU A 30 4.44 -17.60 1.34
N SER A 31 5.13 -16.47 1.14
CA SER A 31 5.02 -15.25 1.96
C SER A 31 3.81 -14.35 1.65
N ARG A 32 2.87 -14.84 0.84
CA ARG A 32 1.68 -14.05 0.44
C ARG A 32 0.63 -13.93 1.54
N MET A 33 0.68 -14.80 2.54
CA MET A 33 -0.29 -14.87 3.61
C MET A 33 0.44 -14.82 4.95
N LEU A 34 -0.15 -14.09 5.89
CA LEU A 34 0.29 -14.19 7.28
C LEU A 34 -0.12 -15.55 7.84
N PRO A 35 0.70 -16.15 8.73
CA PRO A 35 0.32 -17.40 9.39
C PRO A 35 -1.03 -17.26 10.12
N ALA A 36 -1.81 -18.33 10.13
CA ALA A 36 -3.13 -18.31 10.76
C ALA A 36 -3.05 -17.87 12.23
N GLY A 37 -3.96 -16.98 12.63
CA GLY A 37 -4.01 -16.45 14.00
C GLY A 37 -2.99 -15.35 14.31
N THR A 38 -2.16 -14.95 13.34
CA THR A 38 -1.25 -13.81 13.52
C THR A 38 -1.92 -12.48 13.17
N ARG A 39 -1.52 -11.43 13.89
CA ARG A 39 -2.03 -10.06 13.70
C ARG A 39 -0.89 -9.06 13.81
N ILE A 40 -0.88 -8.07 12.92
CA ILE A 40 0.05 -6.94 12.95
C ILE A 40 -0.39 -5.96 14.04
N GLN A 41 0.41 -5.84 15.11
CA GLN A 41 0.07 -5.04 16.30
C GLN A 41 0.51 -3.57 16.18
N VAL A 42 1.45 -3.26 15.30
CA VAL A 42 1.90 -1.87 15.10
C VAL A 42 0.77 -1.02 14.51
N PRO A 43 0.64 0.26 14.92
CA PRO A 43 -0.38 1.16 14.38
C PRO A 43 -0.33 1.20 12.85
N THR A 44 -1.46 0.88 12.22
CA THR A 44 -1.60 0.78 10.77
C THR A 44 -2.61 1.81 10.27
N GLY A 45 -2.26 2.52 9.19
CA GLY A 45 -3.16 3.40 8.45
C GLY A 45 -3.55 2.77 7.12
N VAL A 46 -4.80 2.94 6.69
CA VAL A 46 -5.29 2.46 5.39
C VAL A 46 -5.98 3.58 4.63
N ALA A 47 -5.45 3.91 3.45
CA ALA A 47 -6.12 4.75 2.46
C ALA A 47 -6.77 3.86 1.40
N ALA A 48 -8.09 3.70 1.44
CA ALA A 48 -8.85 2.81 0.58
C ALA A 48 -9.24 3.52 -0.73
N PHE A 49 -8.33 3.53 -1.71
CA PHE A 49 -8.55 4.07 -3.06
C PHE A 49 -9.47 3.15 -3.89
N PRO A 50 -10.50 3.68 -4.57
CA PRO A 50 -11.52 2.87 -5.26
C PRO A 50 -11.04 2.36 -6.63
N ASP A 51 -9.93 1.61 -6.66
CA ASP A 51 -9.41 1.01 -7.89
C ASP A 51 -10.34 -0.08 -8.43
N PRO A 52 -10.70 -0.08 -9.72
CA PRO A 52 -11.64 -1.04 -10.29
C PRO A 52 -11.08 -2.47 -10.43
N VAL A 53 -9.75 -2.64 -10.40
CA VAL A 53 -9.07 -3.93 -10.56
C VAL A 53 -8.60 -4.47 -9.21
N PHE A 54 -8.09 -3.59 -8.34
CA PHE A 54 -7.52 -3.89 -7.04
C PHE A 54 -8.33 -3.22 -5.94
N LEU A 55 -9.60 -3.62 -5.82
CA LEU A 55 -10.51 -3.09 -4.81
C LEU A 55 -9.91 -3.26 -3.40
N PRO A 56 -10.00 -2.22 -2.54
CA PRO A 56 -9.63 -2.34 -1.14
C PRO A 56 -10.43 -3.46 -0.46
N PRO A 57 -9.80 -4.25 0.42
CA PRO A 57 -10.54 -5.23 1.20
C PRO A 57 -11.57 -4.52 2.09
N PRO A 58 -12.71 -5.15 2.40
CA PRO A 58 -13.63 -4.60 3.38
C PRO A 58 -12.91 -4.31 4.70
N ARG A 59 -13.17 -3.15 5.31
CA ARG A 59 -12.54 -2.72 6.57
C ARG A 59 -12.61 -3.78 7.66
N SER A 60 -13.78 -4.41 7.82
CA SER A 60 -14.01 -5.47 8.80
C SER A 60 -13.14 -6.71 8.61
N PHE A 61 -12.66 -6.95 7.38
CA PHE A 61 -11.70 -8.01 7.10
C PHE A 61 -10.27 -7.57 7.44
N ALA A 62 -9.88 -6.36 7.03
CA ALA A 62 -8.56 -5.81 7.32
C ALA A 62 -8.30 -5.67 8.84
N GLU A 63 -9.30 -5.29 9.63
CA GLU A 63 -9.19 -5.15 11.10
C GLU A 63 -8.90 -6.47 11.82
N LYS A 64 -9.22 -7.62 11.21
CA LYS A 64 -8.85 -8.94 11.77
C LYS A 64 -7.35 -9.18 11.71
N THR A 65 -6.67 -8.56 10.75
CA THR A 65 -5.26 -8.79 10.45
C THR A 65 -4.35 -7.66 10.94
N TYR A 66 -4.86 -6.43 11.02
CA TYR A 66 -4.08 -5.24 11.36
C TYR A 66 -4.67 -4.47 12.56
N ASN A 67 -3.80 -3.82 13.33
CA ASN A 67 -4.18 -2.79 14.30
C ASN A 67 -4.41 -1.47 13.57
N ILE A 68 -5.58 -1.33 12.94
CA ILE A 68 -5.93 -0.15 12.15
C ILE A 68 -6.34 0.99 13.09
N VAL A 69 -5.56 2.07 13.08
CA VAL A 69 -5.81 3.28 13.88
C VAL A 69 -6.26 4.47 13.03
N HIS A 70 -6.17 4.32 11.70
CA HIS A 70 -6.54 5.34 10.72
C HIS A 70 -7.09 4.65 9.48
N TRP A 71 -8.28 5.05 9.03
CA TRP A 71 -8.92 4.51 7.83
C TRP A 71 -9.62 5.64 7.09
N THR A 72 -9.34 5.76 5.81
CA THR A 72 -9.97 6.75 4.93
C THR A 72 -10.48 6.07 3.68
N ASP A 73 -11.79 6.17 3.44
CA ASP A 73 -12.38 5.81 2.15
C ASP A 73 -12.14 6.96 1.18
N MET A 74 -11.29 6.73 0.18
CA MET A 74 -10.87 7.79 -0.73
C MET A 74 -11.93 8.03 -1.81
N PRO A 75 -12.16 9.29 -2.21
CA PRO A 75 -13.24 9.62 -3.15
C PRO A 75 -12.93 9.24 -4.60
N ARG A 76 -11.65 9.09 -4.97
CA ARG A 76 -11.16 8.80 -6.33
C ARG A 76 -9.69 8.39 -6.31
N GLY A 77 -9.17 7.98 -7.46
CA GLY A 77 -7.84 7.40 -7.65
C GLY A 77 -7.88 5.87 -7.65
N GLY A 78 -6.73 5.24 -7.87
CA GLY A 78 -6.63 3.79 -7.99
C GLY A 78 -5.31 3.23 -7.48
N HIS A 79 -4.80 2.22 -8.18
CA HIS A 79 -3.63 1.43 -7.79
C HIS A 79 -2.37 2.29 -7.62
N PHE A 80 -2.19 3.33 -8.45
CA PHE A 80 -1.05 4.23 -8.38
C PHE A 80 -1.42 5.52 -7.64
N ALA A 81 -2.05 5.41 -6.48
CA ALA A 81 -2.59 6.52 -5.68
C ALA A 81 -1.66 7.74 -5.54
N ALA A 82 -0.36 7.53 -5.30
CA ALA A 82 0.60 8.63 -5.16
C ALA A 82 0.93 9.35 -6.49
N LEU A 83 0.74 8.70 -7.64
CA LEU A 83 0.88 9.29 -8.96
C LEU A 83 -0.44 9.92 -9.43
N GLU A 84 -1.56 9.25 -9.18
CA GLU A 84 -2.89 9.68 -9.64
C GLU A 84 -3.47 10.82 -8.81
N GLU A 85 -3.34 10.75 -7.48
CA GLU A 85 -3.94 11.68 -6.53
C GLU A 85 -2.94 12.08 -5.42
N PRO A 86 -1.80 12.70 -5.78
CA PRO A 86 -0.70 12.98 -4.85
C PRO A 86 -1.14 13.78 -3.64
N GLU A 87 -2.02 14.76 -3.82
CA GLU A 87 -2.49 15.61 -2.71
C GLU A 87 -3.42 14.87 -1.75
N LEU A 88 -4.27 13.96 -2.24
CA LEU A 88 -5.10 13.14 -1.38
C LEU A 88 -4.24 12.16 -0.57
N MET A 89 -3.28 11.51 -1.22
CA MET A 89 -2.34 10.59 -0.57
C MET A 89 -1.50 11.30 0.50
N LEU A 90 -0.96 12.48 0.18
CA LEU A 90 -0.14 13.25 1.11
C LEU A 90 -0.94 13.78 2.30
N ALA A 91 -2.15 14.28 2.07
CA ALA A 91 -3.02 14.77 3.14
C ALA A 91 -3.35 13.66 4.14
N ASP A 92 -3.70 12.47 3.63
CA ASP A 92 -4.03 11.32 4.47
C ASP A 92 -2.82 10.78 5.23
N LEU A 93 -1.66 10.69 4.59
CA LEU A 93 -0.41 10.31 5.24
C LEU A 93 -0.06 11.26 6.40
N ARG A 94 -0.23 12.57 6.21
CA ARG A 94 -0.03 13.57 7.29
C ARG A 94 -1.01 13.37 8.44
N ALA A 95 -2.28 13.11 8.15
CA ALA A 95 -3.30 12.83 9.16
C ALA A 95 -2.94 11.57 9.97
N PHE A 96 -2.54 10.49 9.30
CA PHE A 96 -2.06 9.28 9.97
C PHE A 96 -0.85 9.54 10.87
N ILE A 97 0.16 10.26 10.36
CA ILE A 97 1.36 10.62 11.13
C ILE A 97 1.00 11.43 12.38
N ALA A 98 0.07 12.38 12.27
CA ALA A 98 -0.40 13.16 13.40
C ALA A 98 -1.08 12.26 14.46
N THR A 99 -1.96 11.34 14.04
CA THR A 99 -2.62 10.36 14.92
C THR A 99 -1.61 9.52 15.70
N VAL A 100 -0.61 8.95 15.03
CA VAL A 100 0.37 8.06 15.70
C VAL A 100 1.45 8.80 16.49
N SER A 101 1.70 10.07 16.18
CA SER A 101 2.66 10.90 16.93
C SER A 101 2.03 11.47 18.19
N GLY A 102 0.74 11.85 18.14
CA GLY A 102 -0.02 12.26 19.32
C GLY A 102 -0.29 11.11 20.30
N ALA A 103 -0.33 9.86 19.83
CA ALA A 103 -0.48 8.69 20.69
C ALA A 103 0.80 8.31 21.47
N ARG A 104 1.95 8.97 21.21
CA ARG A 104 3.23 8.72 21.90
C ARG A 104 3.53 9.71 23.04
N SER A 105 2.61 10.64 23.35
CA SER A 105 2.72 11.56 24.49
C SER A 105 2.00 11.05 25.73
#